data_AF-A0A7X0D933-F1
#
_entry.id   AF-A0A7X0D933-F1
#
_cell.length_a   1.000
_cell.length_b   1.000
_cell.length_c   1.000
_cell.angle_alpha   90.00
_cell.angle_beta   90.00
_cell.angle_gamma   90.00
#
_symmetry.space_group_name_H-M   'P 1'
#
loop_
_entity.id
_entity.type
_entity.pdbx_description
1 polymer ?
#
loop_
_entity_poly.entity_id
_entity_poly.type
_entity_poly.pdbx_seq_one_letter_code
_entity_poly.pdbx_strand_id
1 'polypeptide(L)'
;MSMTHYMELLAVNQPWNLILFMAIPVILAETVAITELVILFTRRFDGNVRRLNKICSIIGGFYFLFVFIYLFISAVIPLTMNGEWRGWIDVIAVTFYLLGVIPLVGLSLLDLHIIGRSWSEEKKLKVHAIFVGIFLIVAHIAMIFGMLDPSLGSGHGHHMNM
;
A
#
# COMPACT_ATOMS: atom_id res chain seq x y z
N MET A 1 -13.58 -21.96 4.13
CA MET A 1 -12.33 -21.46 3.53
C MET A 1 -11.73 -20.50 4.54
N SER A 2 -10.49 -20.73 4.99
CA SER A 2 -9.84 -19.76 5.87
C SER A 2 -9.39 -18.57 5.02
N MET A 3 -9.64 -17.34 5.47
CA MET A 3 -9.18 -16.13 4.77
C MET A 3 -7.94 -15.59 5.48
N THR A 4 -7.06 -14.87 4.79
CA THR A 4 -6.01 -14.09 5.46
C THR A 4 -6.65 -13.01 6.35
N HIS A 5 -5.97 -12.57 7.39
CA HIS A 5 -6.43 -11.44 8.21
C HIS A 5 -6.59 -10.17 7.37
N TYR A 6 -5.77 -10.01 6.31
CA TYR A 6 -5.94 -8.95 5.34
C TYR A 6 -7.28 -9.03 4.60
N MET A 7 -7.65 -10.19 4.05
CA MET A 7 -8.94 -10.36 3.38
C MET A 7 -10.12 -10.29 4.34
N GLU A 8 -9.97 -10.81 5.56
CA GLU A 8 -11.00 -10.70 6.58
C GLU A 8 -11.27 -9.24 6.92
N LEU A 9 -10.22 -8.42 7.08
CA LEU A 9 -10.38 -6.99 7.34
C LEU A 9 -11.19 -6.27 6.26
N LEU A 10 -10.98 -6.63 4.99
CA LEU A 10 -11.73 -6.07 3.86
C LEU A 10 -13.14 -6.64 3.73
N ALA A 11 -13.37 -7.87 4.17
CA ALA A 11 -14.64 -8.56 4.10
C ALA A 11 -15.58 -8.19 5.26
N VAL A 12 -15.03 -7.85 6.42
CA VAL A 12 -15.81 -7.37 7.57
C VAL A 12 -16.44 -6.01 7.21
N ASN A 13 -17.73 -5.85 7.51
CA ASN A 13 -18.46 -4.60 7.34
C ASN A 13 -18.41 -4.00 5.91
N GLN A 14 -18.56 -4.85 4.89
CA GLN A 14 -18.71 -4.39 3.52
C GLN A 14 -19.93 -3.46 3.37
N PRO A 15 -19.81 -2.35 2.63
CA PRO A 15 -18.70 -1.98 1.74
C PRO A 15 -17.64 -1.07 2.36
N TRP A 16 -17.82 -0.63 3.61
CA TRP A 16 -17.05 0.49 4.19
C TRP A 16 -15.56 0.18 4.37
N ASN A 17 -15.22 -1.00 4.89
CA ASN A 17 -13.82 -1.37 5.11
C ASN A 17 -13.06 -1.47 3.79
N LEU A 18 -13.65 -2.05 2.76
CA LEU A 18 -13.04 -2.12 1.43
C LEU A 18 -12.78 -0.71 0.86
N ILE A 19 -13.73 0.20 1.02
CA ILE A 19 -13.58 1.58 0.55
C ILE A 19 -12.44 2.28 1.30
N LEU A 20 -12.42 2.18 2.64
CA LEU A 20 -11.46 2.89 3.48
C LEU A 20 -10.04 2.32 3.36
N PHE A 21 -9.90 1.00 3.45
CA PHE A 21 -8.59 0.36 3.53
C PHE A 21 -7.97 0.02 2.17
N MET A 22 -8.77 0.02 1.09
CA MET A 22 -8.25 -0.31 -0.24
C MET A 22 -8.62 0.73 -1.29
N ALA A 23 -9.90 1.02 -1.49
CA ALA A 23 -10.31 1.84 -2.64
C ALA A 23 -9.74 3.26 -2.59
N ILE A 24 -9.86 3.96 -1.46
CA ILE A 24 -9.34 5.33 -1.31
C ILE A 24 -7.81 5.36 -1.51
N PRO A 25 -7.00 4.54 -0.80
CA PRO A 25 -5.56 4.50 -1.03
C PRO A 25 -5.16 4.19 -2.47
N VAL A 26 -5.79 3.19 -3.08
CA VAL A 26 -5.45 2.73 -4.44
C VAL A 26 -5.81 3.79 -5.47
N ILE A 27 -7.00 4.37 -5.41
CA ILE A 27 -7.42 5.44 -6.34
C ILE A 27 -6.48 6.65 -6.25
N LEU A 28 -6.09 7.05 -5.03
CA LEU A 28 -5.14 8.15 -4.83
C LEU A 28 -3.76 7.80 -5.41
N ALA A 29 -3.25 6.61 -5.13
CA ALA A 29 -1.96 6.16 -5.64
C ALA A 29 -1.93 6.01 -7.16
N GLU A 30 -2.99 5.46 -7.76
CA GLU A 30 -3.13 5.34 -9.22
C GLU A 30 -3.28 6.72 -9.88
N THR A 31 -4.00 7.64 -9.26
CA THR A 31 -4.08 9.04 -9.73
C THR A 31 -2.69 9.68 -9.74
N VAL A 32 -1.90 9.48 -8.69
CA VAL A 32 -0.50 9.93 -8.63
C VAL A 32 0.32 9.26 -9.74
N ALA A 33 0.19 7.95 -9.94
CA ALA A 33 0.92 7.21 -10.97
C ALA A 33 0.62 7.71 -12.40
N ILE A 34 -0.66 7.89 -12.73
CA ILE A 34 -1.10 8.37 -14.05
C ILE A 34 -0.62 9.80 -14.27
N THR A 35 -0.83 10.68 -13.31
CA THR A 35 -0.40 12.08 -13.44
C THR A 35 1.13 12.20 -13.53
N GLU A 36 1.87 11.35 -12.82
CA GLU A 36 3.34 11.30 -12.92
C GLU A 36 3.79 10.85 -14.31
N LEU A 37 3.17 9.80 -14.84
CA LEU A 37 3.45 9.31 -16.19
C LEU A 37 3.17 10.39 -17.24
N VAL A 38 2.08 11.14 -17.09
CA VAL A 38 1.77 12.29 -17.97
C VAL A 38 2.84 13.38 -17.88
N ILE A 39 3.31 13.73 -16.68
CA ILE A 39 4.38 14.73 -16.50
C ILE A 39 5.69 14.24 -17.11
N LEU A 40 6.02 12.95 -16.95
CA LEU A 40 7.19 12.31 -17.55
C LEU A 40 7.18 12.38 -19.09
N PHE A 41 6.05 12.05 -19.71
CA PHE A 41 5.92 12.06 -21.18
C PHE A 41 5.87 13.46 -21.77
N THR A 42 5.17 14.39 -21.12
CA THR A 42 5.03 15.77 -21.62
C THR A 42 6.21 16.66 -21.27
N ARG A 43 7.00 16.28 -20.24
CA ARG A 43 8.04 17.11 -19.60
C ARG A 43 7.54 18.51 -19.20
N ARG A 44 6.24 18.67 -18.96
CA ARG A 44 5.63 19.92 -18.48
C ARG A 44 5.59 19.88 -16.96
N PHE A 45 6.53 20.57 -16.35
CA PHE A 45 6.68 20.64 -14.89
C PHE A 45 5.75 21.68 -14.24
N ASP A 46 5.02 22.43 -15.06
CA ASP A 46 4.05 23.45 -14.69
C ASP A 46 2.62 23.07 -15.11
N GLY A 47 1.64 23.36 -14.25
CA GLY A 47 0.21 23.25 -14.59
C GLY A 47 -0.66 22.49 -13.60
N ASN A 48 -1.93 22.34 -13.96
CA ASN A 48 -2.96 21.73 -13.11
C ASN A 48 -2.68 20.26 -12.78
N VAL A 49 -2.03 19.52 -13.70
CA VAL A 49 -1.67 18.11 -13.50
C VAL A 49 -0.64 17.96 -12.39
N ARG A 50 0.40 18.81 -12.35
CA ARG A 50 1.42 18.81 -11.29
C ARG A 50 0.82 19.17 -9.93
N ARG A 51 -0.12 20.12 -9.90
CA ARG A 51 -0.84 20.49 -8.67
C ARG A 51 -1.71 19.34 -8.17
N LEU A 52 -2.44 18.67 -9.07
CA LEU A 52 -3.27 17.51 -8.73
C LEU A 52 -2.42 16.36 -8.17
N ASN A 53 -1.33 16.01 -8.88
CA ASN A 53 -0.37 15.00 -8.47
C ASN A 53 0.13 15.25 -7.04
N LYS A 54 0.61 16.48 -6.76
CA LYS A 54 1.07 16.88 -5.44
C LYS A 54 0.00 16.76 -4.36
N ILE A 55 -1.22 17.21 -4.64
CA ILE A 55 -2.33 17.13 -3.67
C ILE A 55 -2.68 15.66 -3.37
N CYS A 56 -2.84 14.84 -4.41
CA CYS A 56 -3.16 13.42 -4.27
C CYS A 56 -2.06 12.65 -3.54
N SER A 57 -0.79 12.96 -3.82
CA SER A 57 0.38 12.37 -3.17
C SER A 57 0.41 12.69 -1.67
N ILE A 58 0.18 13.96 -1.30
CA ILE A 58 0.14 14.38 0.11
C ILE A 58 -1.04 13.74 0.83
N ILE A 59 -2.25 13.86 0.29
CA ILE A 59 -3.45 13.28 0.90
C ILE A 59 -3.31 11.77 1.00
N GLY A 60 -2.86 11.11 -0.06
CA GLY A 60 -2.68 9.66 -0.13
C GLY A 60 -1.72 9.12 0.92
N GLY A 61 -0.54 9.73 1.07
CA GLY A 61 0.42 9.26 2.08
C GLY A 61 0.00 9.56 3.51
N PHE A 62 -0.62 10.71 3.82
CA PHE A 62 -1.17 10.93 5.16
C PHE A 62 -2.34 10.00 5.48
N TYR A 63 -3.24 9.79 4.52
CA TYR A 63 -4.35 8.87 4.68
C TYR A 63 -3.87 7.44 4.93
N PHE A 64 -2.91 6.97 4.12
CA PHE A 64 -2.38 5.62 4.28
C PHE A 64 -1.53 5.47 5.54
N LEU A 65 -0.84 6.53 5.99
CA LEU A 65 -0.17 6.56 7.28
C LEU A 65 -1.17 6.39 8.44
N PHE A 66 -2.32 7.05 8.37
CA PHE A 66 -3.38 6.87 9.37
C PHE A 66 -3.89 5.43 9.37
N VAL A 67 -4.15 4.86 8.19
CA VAL A 67 -4.54 3.45 8.03
C VAL A 67 -3.48 2.51 8.61
N PHE A 68 -2.20 2.75 8.30
CA PHE A 68 -1.09 1.96 8.84
C PHE A 68 -1.09 1.99 10.37
N ILE A 69 -1.13 3.17 11.00
CA ILE A 69 -1.12 3.31 12.46
C ILE A 69 -2.32 2.59 13.07
N TYR A 70 -3.51 2.80 12.51
CA TYR A 70 -4.74 2.16 12.96
C TYR A 70 -4.60 0.64 12.94
N LEU A 71 -4.19 0.06 11.82
CA LEU A 71 -4.07 -1.39 11.66
C LEU A 71 -2.90 -1.98 12.44
N PHE A 72 -1.80 -1.24 12.57
CA PHE A 72 -0.67 -1.68 13.35
C PHE A 72 -1.06 -1.88 14.81
N ILE A 73 -1.80 -0.93 15.39
CA ILE A 73 -2.24 -0.99 16.79
C ILE A 73 -3.41 -1.96 16.97
N SER A 74 -4.40 -1.93 16.08
CA SER A 74 -5.64 -2.70 16.25
C SER A 74 -5.57 -4.15 15.76
N ALA A 75 -4.66 -4.48 14.84
CA ALA A 75 -4.53 -5.82 14.27
C ALA A 75 -3.12 -6.40 14.49
N VAL A 76 -2.06 -5.75 14.01
CA VAL A 76 -0.71 -6.36 14.00
C VAL A 76 -0.19 -6.67 15.40
N ILE A 77 -0.31 -5.74 16.35
CA ILE A 77 0.13 -5.95 17.73
C ILE A 77 -0.64 -7.12 18.37
N PRO A 78 -1.99 -7.14 18.39
CA PRO A 78 -2.75 -8.28 18.91
C PRO A 78 -2.40 -9.61 18.24
N LEU A 79 -2.30 -9.64 16.90
CA LEU A 79 -1.98 -10.86 16.15
C LEU A 79 -0.60 -11.42 16.52
N THR A 80 0.37 -10.54 16.71
CA THR A 80 1.75 -10.92 17.07
C THR A 80 1.85 -11.36 18.53
N MET A 81 1.13 -10.72 19.44
CA MET A 81 1.15 -11.05 20.87
C MET A 81 0.40 -12.35 21.17
N ASN A 82 -0.72 -12.59 20.50
CA ASN A 82 -1.55 -13.79 20.70
C ASN A 82 -1.11 -14.98 19.84
N GLY A 83 -0.20 -14.76 18.88
CA GLY A 83 0.29 -15.81 17.98
C GLY A 83 -0.77 -16.32 17.00
N GLU A 84 -1.75 -15.48 16.67
CA GLU A 84 -2.94 -15.87 15.88
C GLU A 84 -2.71 -15.85 14.36
N TRP A 85 -1.46 -15.73 13.91
CA TRP A 85 -1.12 -15.75 12.49
C TRP A 85 -1.55 -17.06 11.83
N ARG A 86 -2.29 -16.96 10.71
CA ARG A 86 -2.86 -18.13 10.02
C ARG A 86 -1.86 -18.90 9.15
N GLY A 87 -0.61 -18.45 9.08
CA GLY A 87 0.47 -19.04 8.30
C GLY A 87 1.42 -17.99 7.74
N TRP A 88 2.51 -18.40 7.07
CA TRP A 88 3.48 -17.45 6.50
C TRP A 88 2.88 -16.61 5.35
N ILE A 89 1.87 -17.14 4.64
CA ILE A 89 1.13 -16.41 3.60
C ILE A 89 0.41 -15.19 4.20
N ASP A 90 -0.21 -15.36 5.36
CA ASP A 90 -0.92 -14.31 6.09
C ASP A 90 0.05 -13.20 6.55
N VAL A 91 1.21 -13.60 7.06
CA VAL A 91 2.29 -12.69 7.44
C VAL A 91 2.75 -11.86 6.24
N ILE A 92 2.97 -12.50 5.07
CA ILE A 92 3.37 -11.79 3.85
C ILE A 92 2.27 -10.82 3.40
N ALA A 93 1.01 -11.25 3.35
CA ALA A 93 -0.10 -10.41 2.91
C ALA A 93 -0.20 -9.11 3.74
N VAL A 94 -0.25 -9.25 5.08
CA VAL A 94 -0.36 -8.10 5.99
C VAL A 94 0.90 -7.24 5.97
N THR A 95 2.09 -7.86 5.95
CA THR A 95 3.35 -7.11 5.96
C THR A 95 3.51 -6.29 4.69
N PHE A 96 3.29 -6.88 3.51
CA PHE A 96 3.39 -6.15 2.25
C PHE A 96 2.33 -5.07 2.13
N TYR A 97 1.11 -5.30 2.61
CA TYR A 97 0.10 -4.25 2.64
C TYR A 97 0.58 -3.03 3.46
N LEU A 98 1.12 -3.27 4.65
CA LEU A 98 1.61 -2.22 5.53
C LEU A 98 2.90 -1.56 5.02
N LEU A 99 3.77 -2.31 4.33
CA LEU A 99 4.98 -1.78 3.69
C LEU A 99 4.65 -0.72 2.63
N GLY A 100 3.44 -0.72 2.07
CA GLY A 100 2.96 0.33 1.16
C GLY A 100 3.02 1.75 1.75
N VAL A 101 3.09 1.89 3.09
CA VAL A 101 3.23 3.19 3.75
C VAL A 101 4.55 3.87 3.45
N ILE A 102 5.62 3.09 3.26
CA ILE A 102 6.96 3.62 3.03
C ILE A 102 7.02 4.43 1.73
N PRO A 103 6.63 3.88 0.56
CA PRO A 103 6.64 4.65 -0.67
C PRO A 103 5.60 5.77 -0.64
N LEU A 104 4.38 5.56 -0.14
CA LEU A 104 3.35 6.61 -0.13
C LEU A 104 3.71 7.81 0.74
N VAL A 105 4.19 7.58 1.96
CA VAL A 105 4.69 8.67 2.82
C VAL A 105 5.95 9.27 2.22
N GLY A 106 6.83 8.46 1.62
CA GLY A 106 7.99 8.94 0.87
C GLY A 106 7.63 9.95 -0.22
N LEU A 107 6.57 9.68 -1.00
CA LEU A 107 6.01 10.59 -2.00
C LEU A 107 5.52 11.88 -1.35
N SER A 108 4.70 11.79 -0.28
CA SER A 108 4.20 12.97 0.42
C SER A 108 5.32 13.84 0.98
N LEU A 109 6.37 13.25 1.55
CA LEU A 109 7.51 13.97 2.10
C LEU A 109 8.36 14.65 1.01
N LEU A 110 8.49 14.02 -0.16
CA LEU A 110 9.13 14.62 -1.33
C LEU A 110 8.35 15.84 -1.80
N ASP A 111 7.01 15.74 -1.86
CA ASP A 111 6.12 16.83 -2.28
C ASP A 111 6.02 17.98 -1.28
N LEU A 112 6.08 17.67 0.02
CA LEU A 112 6.18 18.67 1.09
C LEU A 112 7.54 19.37 1.13
N HIS A 113 8.49 19.00 0.25
CA HIS A 113 9.85 19.52 0.24
C HIS A 113 10.62 19.27 1.55
N ILE A 114 10.17 18.28 2.34
CA ILE A 114 10.90 17.80 3.53
C ILE A 114 12.12 17.00 3.06
N ILE A 115 11.93 16.17 2.02
CA ILE A 115 13.00 15.42 1.35
C ILE A 115 13.31 16.11 0.02
N GLY A 116 14.59 16.18 -0.36
CA GLY A 116 14.99 16.64 -1.70
C GLY A 116 14.79 18.13 -1.98
N ARG A 117 14.78 18.97 -0.95
CA ARG A 117 14.59 20.45 -1.07
C ARG A 117 15.57 21.11 -2.05
N SER A 118 16.81 20.62 -2.13
CA SER A 118 17.86 21.12 -3.03
C SER A 118 18.00 20.36 -4.35
N TRP A 119 17.11 19.40 -4.64
CA TRP A 119 17.20 18.59 -5.85
C TRP A 119 16.62 19.31 -7.06
N SER A 120 17.18 19.04 -8.23
CA SER A 120 16.59 19.46 -9.50
C SER A 120 15.23 18.80 -9.72
N GLU A 121 14.35 19.46 -10.46
CA GLU A 121 13.00 18.95 -10.73
C GLU A 121 13.02 17.58 -11.42
N GLU A 122 14.01 17.32 -12.29
CA GLU A 122 14.20 16.02 -12.93
C GLU A 122 14.56 14.92 -11.93
N LYS A 123 15.40 15.23 -10.93
CA LYS A 123 15.75 14.26 -9.88
C LYS A 123 14.55 13.96 -8.98
N LYS A 124 13.75 14.98 -8.63
CA LYS A 124 12.51 14.78 -7.86
C LYS A 124 11.54 13.88 -8.64
N LEU A 125 11.31 14.17 -9.91
CA LEU A 125 10.45 13.37 -10.79
C LEU A 125 10.90 11.90 -10.86
N LYS A 126 12.21 11.65 -11.04
CA LYS A 126 12.75 10.27 -11.04
C LYS A 126 12.46 9.54 -9.74
N VAL A 127 12.72 10.19 -8.59
CA VAL A 127 12.48 9.57 -7.28
C VAL A 127 10.99 9.36 -7.02
N HIS A 128 10.15 10.31 -7.45
CA HIS A 128 8.69 10.21 -7.37
C HIS A 128 8.19 8.97 -8.16
N ALA A 129 8.60 8.84 -9.43
CA ALA A 129 8.28 7.68 -10.26
C ALA A 129 8.77 6.35 -9.66
N ILE A 130 9.97 6.33 -9.06
CA ILE A 130 10.51 5.13 -8.38
C ILE A 130 9.64 4.74 -7.19
N PHE A 131 9.27 5.69 -6.33
CA PHE A 131 8.42 5.40 -5.17
C PHE A 131 7.05 4.88 -5.59
N VAL A 132 6.42 5.47 -6.62
CA VAL A 132 5.18 4.95 -7.19
C VAL A 132 5.37 3.51 -7.68
N GLY A 133 6.45 3.23 -8.42
CA GLY A 133 6.75 1.88 -8.91
C GLY A 133 6.91 0.86 -7.78
N ILE A 134 7.63 1.23 -6.71
CA ILE A 134 7.78 0.39 -5.51
C ILE A 134 6.42 0.14 -4.85
N PHE A 135 5.59 1.18 -4.71
CA PHE A 135 4.24 1.04 -4.15
C PHE A 135 3.40 0.03 -4.95
N LEU A 136 3.40 0.14 -6.29
CA LEU A 136 2.65 -0.77 -7.15
C LEU A 136 3.10 -2.22 -6.94
N ILE A 137 4.40 -2.50 -6.90
CA ILE A 137 4.91 -3.86 -6.68
C ILE A 137 4.45 -4.40 -5.32
N VAL A 138 4.66 -3.61 -4.26
CA VAL A 138 4.35 -4.02 -2.89
C VAL A 138 2.85 -4.24 -2.68
N ALA A 139 2.01 -3.35 -3.23
CA ALA A 139 0.56 -3.47 -3.17
C ALA A 139 0.04 -4.70 -3.92
N HIS A 140 0.61 -5.03 -5.09
CA HIS A 140 0.20 -6.23 -5.83
C HIS A 140 0.61 -7.51 -5.10
N ILE A 141 1.79 -7.55 -4.49
CA ILE A 141 2.19 -8.69 -3.64
C ILE A 141 1.17 -8.86 -2.50
N ALA A 142 0.81 -7.78 -1.81
CA ALA A 142 -0.20 -7.83 -0.75
C ALA A 142 -1.56 -8.37 -1.24
N MET A 143 -2.03 -7.94 -2.42
CA MET A 143 -3.30 -8.41 -2.99
C MET A 143 -3.24 -9.88 -3.41
N ILE A 144 -2.17 -10.31 -4.06
CA ILE A 144 -1.99 -11.71 -4.50
C ILE A 144 -1.99 -12.62 -3.27
N PHE A 145 -1.10 -12.36 -2.31
CA PHE A 145 -0.99 -13.20 -1.11
C PHE A 145 -2.22 -13.06 -0.20
N GLY A 146 -2.88 -11.91 -0.21
CA GLY A 146 -4.13 -11.70 0.49
C GLY A 146 -5.22 -12.67 0.05
N MET A 147 -5.39 -12.85 -1.26
CA MET A 147 -6.41 -13.72 -1.83
C MET A 147 -6.05 -15.22 -1.81
N LEU A 148 -4.81 -15.57 -1.47
CA LEU A 148 -4.42 -16.98 -1.29
C LEU A 148 -5.00 -17.54 0.01
N ASP A 149 -5.33 -18.84 0.01
CA ASP A 149 -5.72 -19.54 1.23
C ASP A 149 -4.49 -19.65 2.16
N PRO A 150 -4.51 -19.05 3.36
CA PRO A 150 -3.37 -19.08 4.26
C PRO A 150 -3.04 -20.50 4.76
N SER A 151 -3.99 -21.45 4.67
CA SER A 151 -3.75 -22.85 5.01
C SER A 151 -2.68 -23.52 4.14
N LEU A 152 -2.46 -23.04 2.92
CA LEU A 152 -1.35 -23.49 2.05
C LEU A 152 0.02 -23.15 2.64
N GLY A 153 0.08 -22.16 3.54
CA GLY A 153 1.29 -21.75 4.21
C GLY A 153 1.47 -22.33 5.60
N SER A 154 0.41 -22.79 6.25
CA SER A 154 0.53 -23.62 7.46
C SER A 154 0.90 -25.03 7.03
N GLY A 155 2.06 -25.54 7.45
CA GLY A 155 2.54 -26.88 7.08
C GLY A 155 1.72 -28.03 7.69
N HIS A 156 0.40 -28.08 7.48
CA HIS A 156 -0.36 -29.32 7.58
C HIS A 156 -0.23 -30.03 6.26
N GLY A 157 0.77 -30.92 6.20
CA GLY A 157 0.85 -31.93 5.17
C GLY A 157 -0.51 -32.61 5.03
N HIS A 158 -0.94 -32.74 3.78
CA HIS A 158 -1.98 -33.65 3.36
C HIS A 158 -1.71 -35.01 4.02
N HIS A 159 -2.36 -35.30 5.16
CA HIS A 159 -2.47 -36.64 5.68
C HIS A 159 -3.43 -37.36 4.72
N MET A 160 -2.88 -37.86 3.61
CA MET A 160 -3.57 -38.79 2.74
C MET A 160 -3.74 -40.08 3.55
N ASN A 161 -4.87 -40.21 4.22
CA ASN A 161 -5.30 -41.49 4.77
C ASN A 161 -5.55 -42.41 3.56
N MET A 162 -4.64 -43.37 3.36
CA MET A 162 -4.90 -44.61 2.63
C MET A 162 -5.62 -45.59 3.55
#